data_AF-A0A7V1ZV84-F1
#
_entry.id   AF-A0A7V1ZV84-F1
#
_cell.length_a   1.000
_cell.length_b   1.000
_cell.length_c   1.000
_cell.angle_alpha   90.00
_cell.angle_beta   90.00
_cell.angle_gamma   90.00
#
_symmetry.space_group_name_H-M   'P 1'
#
loop_
_entity.id
_entity.type
_entity.pdbx_description
1 polymer ?
#
loop_
_entity_poly.entity_id
_entity_poly.type
_entity_poly.pdbx_seq_one_letter_code
_entity_poly.pdbx_strand_id
1 'polypeptide(L)'
;MSGYKRILLKGAEMRKILKNQYKRHDIFSCNHSAHHRFGGAVSTYYILSEKKCYPEGCINFIWRCRLLNKGHACPRKYNHVGRKCFSCKEYYEEKFCQQPKLKVSQDEYREFLQEKEDFDHWINQHEGRDVEIDTSISAINPSLTMTNGGKKPKFRFNGWILVFDNLHVNYDLFDDTAFAWISPRTQESLQFSRGSSFEAMARFNFEQGRLIFNRLRRFEIKSPGIEDPPDINKIMVATQTASRFPVQTEKCIHCPEGVLVDNIDYKRTRNGRRRNLVCLKGVENPAECIYHLSAILDSEE
;
A
#
# COMPACT_ATOMS: atom_id res chain seq x y z
N MET A 1 43.76 42.87 -20.72
CA MET A 1 43.63 41.80 -21.74
C MET A 1 43.32 40.50 -21.01
N SER A 2 42.29 39.79 -21.50
CA SER A 2 42.06 38.33 -21.39
C SER A 2 42.14 37.71 -19.99
N GLY A 3 41.07 37.16 -19.40
CA GLY A 3 39.99 36.42 -20.03
C GLY A 3 39.78 35.12 -19.23
N TYR A 4 39.32 35.24 -17.98
CA TYR A 4 38.89 34.07 -17.20
C TYR A 4 37.52 33.63 -17.72
N LYS A 5 37.51 32.56 -18.51
CA LYS A 5 36.28 31.85 -18.90
C LYS A 5 35.63 31.29 -17.63
N ARG A 6 34.55 31.95 -17.19
CA ARG A 6 33.50 31.37 -16.36
C ARG A 6 32.94 30.14 -17.09
N ILE A 7 33.30 28.96 -16.62
CA ILE A 7 32.44 27.78 -16.83
C ILE A 7 31.42 27.86 -15.70
N LEU A 8 30.26 28.44 -16.03
CA LEU A 8 29.06 28.41 -15.22
C LEU A 8 28.61 26.95 -15.09
N LEU A 9 28.93 26.30 -13.97
CA LEU A 9 28.15 25.16 -13.51
C LEU A 9 26.78 25.70 -13.10
N LYS A 10 25.79 25.46 -13.97
CA LYS A 10 24.39 25.79 -13.74
C LYS A 10 23.86 24.94 -12.58
N GLY A 11 23.32 25.60 -11.56
CA GLY A 11 22.24 25.12 -10.70
C GLY A 11 22.56 23.98 -9.75
N ALA A 12 23.05 24.30 -8.56
CA ALA A 12 22.73 23.49 -7.38
C ALA A 12 21.25 23.76 -7.04
N GLU A 13 20.33 22.99 -7.64
CA GLU A 13 18.92 23.05 -7.31
C GLU A 13 18.70 22.61 -5.85
N MET A 14 17.84 23.34 -5.13
CA MET A 14 17.50 23.08 -3.73
C MET A 14 17.02 21.64 -3.54
N ARG A 15 17.61 20.94 -2.55
CA ARG A 15 17.09 19.67 -2.03
C ARG A 15 15.72 19.93 -1.40
N LYS A 16 14.64 19.48 -2.04
CA LYS A 16 13.31 19.53 -1.43
C LYS A 16 13.11 18.29 -0.56
N ILE A 17 12.49 18.48 0.60
CA ILE A 17 11.97 17.39 1.41
C ILE A 17 10.51 17.19 1.03
N LEU A 18 10.18 16.03 0.47
CA LEU A 18 8.87 15.70 -0.06
C LEU A 18 8.20 14.68 0.85
N LYS A 19 6.98 15.00 1.27
CA LYS A 19 6.10 14.08 2.01
C LYS A 19 4.99 13.59 1.10
N ASN A 20 4.59 12.34 1.26
CA ASN A 20 3.52 11.77 0.45
C ASN A 20 2.14 12.28 0.91
N GLN A 21 1.68 13.33 0.23
CA GLN A 21 0.40 13.97 0.55
C GLN A 21 -0.81 13.04 0.37
N TYR A 22 -0.66 11.93 -0.36
CA TYR A 22 -1.71 10.93 -0.61
C TYR A 22 -1.89 9.90 0.52
N LYS A 23 -0.92 9.78 1.43
CA LYS A 23 -0.98 8.88 2.59
C LYS A 23 -1.47 9.54 3.88
N ARG A 24 -1.73 10.84 3.86
CA ARG A 24 -2.23 11.59 5.03
C ARG A 24 -3.61 11.09 5.48
N HIS A 25 -3.76 10.86 6.78
CA HIS A 25 -5.00 10.44 7.45
C HIS A 25 -5.53 11.51 8.43
N ASP A 26 -4.81 12.61 8.55
CA ASP A 26 -5.09 13.73 9.43
C ASP A 26 -6.01 14.78 8.79
N ILE A 27 -6.15 14.81 7.46
CA ILE A 27 -6.98 15.79 6.74
C ILE A 27 -8.47 15.48 6.82
N PHE A 28 -8.86 14.22 6.64
CA PHE A 28 -10.26 13.83 6.48
C PHE A 28 -10.70 12.78 7.51
N SER A 29 -12.00 12.81 7.83
CA SER A 29 -12.71 11.74 8.54
C SER A 29 -13.96 11.32 7.78
N CYS A 30 -14.31 10.05 7.81
CA CYS A 30 -15.49 9.53 7.12
C CYS A 30 -16.27 8.53 7.99
N ASN A 31 -17.55 8.82 8.24
CA ASN A 31 -18.45 7.96 9.03
C ASN A 31 -19.09 6.83 8.21
N HIS A 32 -18.45 6.40 7.12
CA HIS A 32 -18.93 5.27 6.35
C HIS A 32 -18.75 3.98 7.14
N SER A 33 -19.77 3.11 7.13
CA SER A 33 -19.77 1.87 7.90
C SER A 33 -18.56 0.99 7.58
N ALA A 34 -18.13 0.99 6.31
CA ALA A 34 -16.90 0.32 5.86
C ALA A 34 -15.62 0.86 6.53
N HIS A 35 -15.59 2.12 6.97
CA HIS A 35 -14.43 2.76 7.59
C HIS A 35 -14.47 2.76 9.13
N HIS A 36 -15.58 2.31 9.75
CA HIS A 36 -15.68 2.22 11.21
C HIS A 36 -14.57 1.35 11.83
N ARG A 37 -14.10 0.34 11.10
CA ARG A 37 -12.99 -0.53 11.53
C ARG A 37 -11.65 0.20 11.67
N PHE A 38 -11.51 1.38 11.07
CA PHE A 38 -10.31 2.23 11.12
C PHE A 38 -10.59 3.54 11.87
N GLY A 39 -11.60 3.58 12.74
CA GLY A 39 -11.97 4.80 13.47
C GLY A 39 -12.43 5.95 12.57
N GLY A 40 -12.85 5.66 11.33
CA GLY A 40 -13.20 6.68 10.34
C GLY A 40 -11.99 7.40 9.73
N ALA A 41 -10.75 6.99 10.04
CA ALA A 41 -9.55 7.49 9.39
C ALA A 41 -9.46 6.93 7.96
N VAL A 42 -9.22 7.82 7.00
CA VAL A 42 -9.19 7.49 5.58
C VAL A 42 -8.11 8.32 4.92
N SER A 43 -7.32 7.69 4.05
CA SER A 43 -6.26 8.41 3.34
C SER A 43 -6.83 9.44 2.37
N THR A 44 -6.09 10.53 2.19
CA THR A 44 -6.37 11.56 1.18
C THR A 44 -6.46 10.98 -0.23
N TYR A 45 -5.65 9.97 -0.59
CA TYR A 45 -5.77 9.24 -1.86
C TYR A 45 -7.16 8.66 -2.09
N TYR A 46 -7.70 7.97 -1.07
CA TYR A 46 -8.99 7.31 -1.23
C TYR A 46 -10.12 8.32 -1.42
N ILE A 47 -10.08 9.44 -0.70
CA ILE A 47 -11.13 10.47 -0.79
C ILE A 47 -11.03 11.31 -2.06
N LEU A 48 -9.83 11.79 -2.40
CA LEU A 48 -9.63 12.75 -3.49
C LEU A 48 -9.39 12.10 -4.85
N SER A 49 -8.76 10.92 -4.90
CA SER A 49 -8.38 10.28 -6.16
C SER A 49 -9.24 9.08 -6.51
N GLU A 50 -9.53 8.20 -5.55
CA GLU A 50 -10.28 6.96 -5.80
C GLU A 50 -11.81 7.18 -5.78
N LYS A 51 -12.34 7.76 -4.70
CA LYS A 51 -13.79 7.99 -4.54
C LYS A 51 -14.24 9.34 -5.05
N LYS A 52 -13.35 10.33 -5.07
CA LYS A 52 -13.65 11.72 -5.49
C LYS A 52 -14.90 12.25 -4.79
N CYS A 53 -15.00 11.98 -3.49
CA CYS A 53 -16.24 12.15 -2.74
C CYS A 53 -16.22 13.36 -1.80
N TYR A 54 -15.19 14.19 -1.87
CA TYR A 54 -15.15 15.46 -1.15
C TYR A 54 -15.20 16.60 -2.17
N PRO A 55 -16.02 17.65 -1.96
CA PRO A 55 -16.88 17.90 -0.78
C PRO A 55 -18.28 17.25 -0.85
N GLU A 56 -18.66 16.69 -2.00
CA GLU A 56 -20.06 16.38 -2.33
C GLU A 56 -20.63 15.15 -1.60
N GLY A 57 -19.77 14.22 -1.21
CA GLY A 57 -20.08 12.98 -0.52
C GLY A 57 -20.15 11.75 -1.43
N CYS A 58 -20.12 10.57 -0.80
CA CYS A 58 -20.41 9.30 -1.46
C CYS A 58 -21.91 9.02 -1.40
N ILE A 59 -22.55 8.76 -2.54
CA ILE A 59 -23.92 8.24 -2.59
C ILE A 59 -23.88 6.72 -2.61
N ASN A 60 -24.59 6.11 -1.68
CA ASN A 60 -24.80 4.66 -1.66
C ASN A 60 -26.28 4.34 -1.79
N PHE A 61 -26.55 3.28 -2.54
CA PHE A 61 -27.87 2.70 -2.71
C PHE A 61 -27.89 1.32 -2.04
N ILE A 62 -28.69 1.17 -0.99
CA ILE A 62 -28.91 -0.13 -0.35
C ILE A 62 -30.28 -0.65 -0.75
N TRP A 63 -30.28 -1.84 -1.34
CA TRP A 63 -31.49 -2.58 -1.65
C TRP A 63 -32.02 -3.28 -0.40
N ARG A 64 -33.24 -2.95 -0.01
CA ARG A 64 -33.91 -3.50 1.16
C ARG A 64 -35.19 -4.22 0.80
N CYS A 65 -35.63 -5.08 1.70
CA CYS A 65 -36.92 -5.77 1.63
C CYS A 65 -37.58 -5.70 3.00
N ARG A 66 -38.81 -5.16 3.05
CA ARG A 66 -39.53 -4.98 4.33
C ARG A 66 -39.79 -6.29 5.06
N LEU A 67 -40.08 -7.38 4.33
CA LEU A 67 -40.30 -8.70 4.93
C LEU A 67 -39.01 -9.29 5.51
N LEU A 68 -37.94 -9.31 4.71
CA LEU A 68 -36.65 -9.87 5.15
C LEU A 68 -36.07 -9.06 6.32
N ASN A 69 -36.19 -7.73 6.31
CA ASN A 69 -35.76 -6.88 7.43
C ASN A 69 -36.53 -7.16 8.73
N LYS A 70 -37.77 -7.64 8.64
CA LYS A 70 -38.60 -8.07 9.79
C LYS A 70 -38.40 -9.54 10.16
N GLY A 71 -37.48 -10.25 9.51
CA GLY A 71 -37.21 -11.68 9.75
C GLY A 71 -38.22 -12.63 9.09
N HIS A 72 -39.13 -12.14 8.24
CA HIS A 72 -40.08 -12.98 7.51
C HIS A 72 -39.47 -13.56 6.22
N ALA A 73 -39.95 -14.74 5.82
CA ALA A 73 -39.55 -15.37 4.58
C ALA A 73 -40.08 -14.62 3.35
N CYS A 74 -39.29 -14.58 2.27
CA CYS A 74 -39.74 -14.05 0.99
C CYS A 74 -40.72 -15.05 0.31
N PRO A 75 -41.90 -14.62 -0.17
CA PRO A 75 -42.81 -15.48 -0.93
C PRO A 75 -42.20 -16.09 -2.19
N ARG A 76 -41.22 -15.39 -2.79
CA ARG A 76 -40.43 -15.86 -3.94
C ARG A 76 -39.22 -16.72 -3.53
N LYS A 77 -39.11 -17.10 -2.24
CA LYS A 77 -38.04 -17.92 -1.65
C LYS A 77 -36.63 -17.35 -1.82
N TYR A 78 -36.48 -16.03 -1.93
CA TYR A 78 -35.18 -15.36 -1.93
C TYR A 78 -34.68 -15.12 -0.50
N ASN A 79 -33.39 -15.39 -0.27
CA ASN A 79 -32.72 -15.18 1.02
C ASN A 79 -31.99 -13.82 1.11
N HIS A 80 -31.93 -13.06 0.02
CA HIS A 80 -31.33 -11.74 -0.04
C HIS A 80 -32.03 -10.88 -1.11
N VAL A 81 -31.89 -9.57 -0.99
CA VAL A 81 -32.42 -8.62 -1.98
C VAL A 81 -31.49 -8.59 -3.18
N GLY A 82 -32.06 -8.65 -4.38
CA GLY A 82 -31.28 -8.66 -5.63
C GLY A 82 -32.08 -8.09 -6.79
N ARG A 83 -31.50 -8.10 -8.00
CA ARG A 83 -32.07 -7.47 -9.20
C ARG A 83 -33.51 -7.92 -9.54
N LYS A 84 -33.90 -9.14 -9.15
CA LYS A 84 -35.25 -9.69 -9.35
C LYS A 84 -36.31 -9.12 -8.39
N CYS A 85 -35.91 -8.26 -7.45
CA CYS A 85 -36.79 -7.67 -6.45
C CYS A 85 -37.37 -6.31 -6.87
N PHE A 86 -36.87 -5.67 -7.93
CA PHE A 86 -37.28 -4.31 -8.31
C PHE A 86 -38.78 -4.15 -8.63
N SER A 87 -39.45 -5.23 -9.05
CA SER A 87 -40.89 -5.27 -9.29
C SER A 87 -41.72 -5.71 -8.08
N CYS A 88 -41.10 -5.94 -6.92
CA CYS A 88 -41.77 -6.43 -5.71
C CYS A 88 -42.26 -5.26 -4.84
N LYS A 89 -43.49 -5.32 -4.32
CA LYS A 89 -44.04 -4.29 -3.43
C LYS A 89 -43.27 -4.11 -2.11
N GLU A 90 -42.56 -5.16 -1.69
CA GLU A 90 -41.79 -5.18 -0.44
C GLU A 90 -40.37 -4.64 -0.62
N TYR A 91 -39.93 -4.46 -1.87
CA TYR A 91 -38.65 -3.86 -2.20
C TYR A 91 -38.70 -2.36 -2.00
N TYR A 92 -37.63 -1.82 -1.45
CA TYR A 92 -37.38 -0.39 -1.43
C TYR A 92 -35.88 -0.12 -1.44
N GLU A 93 -35.51 1.07 -1.90
CA GLU A 93 -34.13 1.51 -1.97
C GLU A 93 -33.89 2.61 -0.92
N GLU A 94 -32.87 2.42 -0.10
CA GLU A 94 -32.36 3.45 0.80
C GLU A 94 -31.20 4.15 0.11
N LYS A 95 -31.39 5.44 -0.21
CA LYS A 95 -30.32 6.33 -0.67
C LYS A 95 -29.80 7.11 0.53
N PHE A 96 -28.51 6.96 0.83
CA PHE A 96 -27.83 7.80 1.82
C PHE A 96 -26.57 8.39 1.22
N CYS A 97 -26.33 9.66 1.57
CA CYS A 97 -25.11 10.37 1.22
C CYS A 97 -24.25 10.46 2.48
N GLN A 98 -22.97 10.11 2.35
CA GLN A 98 -21.98 10.29 3.43
C GLN A 98 -20.88 11.19 2.94
N GLN A 99 -20.79 12.35 3.57
CA GLN A 99 -19.78 13.36 3.27
C GLN A 99 -18.59 13.19 4.21
N PRO A 100 -17.37 13.06 3.66
CA PRO A 100 -16.16 13.20 4.46
C PRO A 100 -16.12 14.59 5.10
N LYS A 101 -15.63 14.67 6.34
CA LYS A 101 -15.44 15.93 7.06
C LYS A 101 -13.96 16.27 7.12
N LEU A 102 -13.63 17.56 7.02
CA LEU A 102 -12.30 18.06 7.35
C LEU A 102 -12.06 17.92 8.85
N LYS A 103 -10.89 17.41 9.20
CA LYS A 103 -10.36 17.38 10.57
C LYS A 103 -9.48 18.60 10.88
N VAL A 104 -9.08 19.32 9.84
CA VAL A 104 -8.24 20.52 9.89
C VAL A 104 -9.08 21.77 9.63
N SER A 105 -8.54 22.93 10.00
CA SER A 105 -9.09 24.23 9.66
C SER A 105 -9.10 24.48 8.14
N GLN A 106 -9.83 25.50 7.70
CA GLN A 106 -9.85 25.87 6.27
C GLN A 106 -8.49 26.39 5.80
N ASP A 107 -7.71 27.03 6.68
CA ASP A 107 -6.40 27.57 6.35
C ASP A 107 -5.39 26.43 6.16
N GLU A 108 -5.32 25.49 7.11
CA GLU A 108 -4.52 24.26 7.00
C GLU A 108 -4.93 23.42 5.79
N TYR A 109 -6.22 23.39 5.44
CA TYR A 109 -6.68 22.69 4.25
C TYR A 109 -6.18 23.35 2.95
N ARG A 110 -6.12 24.69 2.90
CA ARG A 110 -5.57 25.42 1.75
C ARG A 110 -4.07 25.17 1.60
N GLU A 111 -3.34 25.18 2.70
CA GLU A 111 -1.91 24.83 2.74
C GLU A 111 -1.68 23.40 2.25
N PHE A 112 -2.47 22.44 2.75
CA PHE A 112 -2.43 21.06 2.28
C PHE A 112 -2.68 20.94 0.77
N LEU A 113 -3.63 21.69 0.21
CA LEU A 113 -3.88 21.66 -1.22
C LEU A 113 -2.68 22.17 -2.03
N GLN A 114 -2.00 23.21 -1.55
CA GLN A 114 -0.78 23.71 -2.19
C GLN A 114 0.35 22.67 -2.11
N GLU A 115 0.60 22.10 -0.93
CA GLU A 115 1.62 21.04 -0.76
C GLU A 115 1.32 19.83 -1.65
N LYS A 116 0.04 19.46 -1.77
CA LYS A 116 -0.40 18.37 -2.63
C LYS A 116 -0.18 18.69 -4.10
N GLU A 117 -0.47 19.91 -4.54
CA GLU A 117 -0.22 20.35 -5.92
C GLU A 117 1.28 20.31 -6.26
N ASP A 118 2.13 20.78 -5.35
CA ASP A 118 3.58 20.70 -5.51
C ASP A 118 4.06 19.23 -5.60
N PHE A 119 3.49 18.36 -4.76
CA PHE A 119 3.77 16.92 -4.79
C PHE A 119 3.28 16.26 -6.09
N ASP A 120 2.09 16.62 -6.58
CA ASP A 120 1.55 16.14 -7.85
C ASP A 120 2.42 16.59 -9.02
N HIS A 121 2.91 17.84 -8.99
CA HIS A 121 3.82 18.35 -10.00
C HIS A 121 5.12 17.53 -10.01
N TRP A 122 5.70 17.26 -8.84
CA TRP A 122 6.88 16.42 -8.71
C TRP A 122 6.66 14.99 -9.22
N ILE A 123 5.53 14.35 -8.89
CA ILE A 123 5.17 13.04 -9.44
C ILE A 123 5.13 13.11 -10.96
N ASN A 124 4.40 14.07 -11.53
CA ASN A 124 4.23 14.19 -12.98
C ASN A 124 5.55 14.43 -13.73
N GLN A 125 6.54 15.06 -13.09
CA GLN A 125 7.87 15.25 -13.66
C GLN A 125 8.65 13.93 -13.79
N HIS A 126 8.42 12.98 -12.88
CA HIS A 126 9.20 11.73 -12.78
C HIS A 126 8.44 10.49 -13.27
N GLU A 127 7.11 10.53 -13.30
CA GLU A 127 6.27 9.39 -13.62
C GLU A 127 6.65 8.76 -14.96
N GLY A 128 6.96 7.46 -14.93
CA GLY A 128 7.40 6.76 -16.12
C GLY A 128 8.71 7.28 -16.69
N ARG A 129 9.64 7.74 -15.85
CA ARG A 129 11.02 8.05 -16.25
C ARG A 129 12.01 7.21 -15.44
N ASP A 130 13.20 7.06 -15.99
CA ASP A 130 14.30 6.46 -15.23
C ASP A 130 14.99 7.57 -14.44
N VAL A 131 15.16 7.35 -13.15
CA VAL A 131 15.72 8.29 -12.17
C VAL A 131 16.83 7.61 -11.40
N GLU A 132 17.74 8.42 -10.86
CA GLU A 132 18.73 7.94 -9.90
C GLU A 132 18.10 7.87 -8.52
N ILE A 133 18.34 6.78 -7.80
CA ILE A 133 17.91 6.61 -6.43
C ILE A 133 19.11 6.29 -5.54
N ASP A 134 19.09 6.86 -4.33
CA ASP A 134 20.03 6.57 -3.25
C ASP A 134 19.21 6.30 -1.99
N THR A 135 19.39 5.12 -1.38
CA THR A 135 18.50 4.66 -0.32
C THR A 135 19.16 3.60 0.57
N SER A 136 18.57 3.40 1.75
CA SER A 136 18.73 2.20 2.55
C SER A 136 17.49 1.30 2.48
N ILE A 137 17.68 0.01 2.78
CA ILE A 137 16.63 -1.00 2.81
C ILE A 137 16.18 -1.21 4.26
N SER A 138 14.96 -0.83 4.59
CA SER A 138 14.37 -1.03 5.91
C SER A 138 13.77 -2.44 6.08
N ALA A 139 13.25 -3.04 5.00
CA ALA A 139 12.73 -4.41 5.01
C ALA A 139 12.77 -5.04 3.61
N ILE A 140 12.81 -6.38 3.58
CA ILE A 140 12.73 -7.17 2.34
C ILE A 140 11.61 -8.19 2.48
N ASN A 141 10.54 -8.01 1.71
CA ASN A 141 9.36 -8.85 1.79
C ASN A 141 9.21 -9.70 0.52
N PRO A 142 8.88 -11.00 0.64
CA PRO A 142 8.62 -11.82 -0.54
C PRO A 142 7.32 -11.38 -1.23
N SER A 143 7.36 -11.26 -2.56
CA SER A 143 6.15 -11.14 -3.34
C SER A 143 5.56 -12.51 -3.62
N LEU A 144 4.37 -12.74 -3.05
CA LEU A 144 3.64 -13.99 -3.21
C LEU A 144 2.29 -13.77 -3.90
N THR A 145 1.97 -14.68 -4.81
CA THR A 145 0.61 -14.84 -5.33
C THR A 145 0.03 -16.15 -4.81
N MET A 146 -1.24 -16.11 -4.41
CA MET A 146 -1.99 -17.28 -3.99
C MET A 146 -3.14 -17.55 -4.96
N THR A 147 -3.30 -18.82 -5.34
CA THR A 147 -4.40 -19.27 -6.17
C THR A 147 -5.35 -20.17 -5.37
N ASN A 148 -6.63 -19.79 -5.36
CA ASN A 148 -7.69 -20.49 -4.63
C ASN A 148 -8.50 -21.38 -5.61
N GLY A 149 -7.91 -22.49 -6.05
CA GLY A 149 -8.51 -23.39 -7.06
C GLY A 149 -8.80 -24.82 -6.60
N GLY A 150 -8.21 -25.28 -5.49
CA GLY A 150 -8.28 -26.70 -5.05
C GLY A 150 -8.42 -26.91 -3.54
N LYS A 151 -8.20 -28.14 -3.06
CA LYS A 151 -8.31 -28.53 -1.63
C LYS A 151 -7.38 -27.72 -0.71
N LYS A 152 -6.20 -27.35 -1.22
CA LYS A 152 -5.25 -26.48 -0.53
C LYS A 152 -4.87 -25.29 -1.43
N PRO A 153 -4.65 -24.11 -0.84
CA PRO A 153 -4.18 -22.93 -1.53
C PRO A 153 -2.76 -23.14 -2.05
N LYS A 154 -2.48 -22.71 -3.29
CA LYS A 154 -1.14 -22.79 -3.88
C LYS A 154 -0.50 -21.41 -3.90
N PHE A 155 0.69 -21.31 -3.32
CA PHE A 155 1.51 -20.10 -3.35
C PHE A 155 2.52 -20.16 -4.49
N ARG A 156 2.76 -19.00 -5.11
CA ARG A 156 3.79 -18.77 -6.11
C ARG A 156 4.63 -17.59 -5.66
N PHE A 157 5.94 -17.76 -5.68
CA PHE A 157 6.90 -16.70 -5.47
C PHE A 157 7.18 -15.96 -6.78
N ASN A 158 7.12 -14.62 -6.73
CA ASN A 158 7.31 -13.77 -7.92
C ASN A 158 8.58 -12.93 -7.87
N GLY A 159 9.23 -12.83 -6.71
CA GLY A 159 10.37 -11.94 -6.47
C GLY A 159 10.27 -11.27 -5.12
N TRP A 160 10.98 -10.17 -4.95
CA TRP A 160 11.08 -9.46 -3.68
C TRP A 160 10.60 -8.03 -3.81
N ILE A 161 10.03 -7.54 -2.72
CA ILE A 161 9.64 -6.15 -2.51
C ILE A 161 10.64 -5.59 -1.50
N LEU A 162 11.49 -4.68 -1.96
CA LEU A 162 12.32 -3.87 -1.08
C LEU A 162 11.47 -2.73 -0.53
N VAL A 163 11.59 -2.50 0.77
CA VAL A 163 11.00 -1.35 1.46
C VAL A 163 12.14 -0.41 1.78
N PHE A 164 11.99 0.84 1.40
CA PHE A 164 13.02 1.86 1.52
C PHE A 164 12.79 2.77 2.72
N ASP A 165 13.88 3.21 3.32
CA ASP A 165 14.00 4.35 4.20
C ASP A 165 15.05 5.33 3.64
N ASN A 166 14.91 6.62 3.99
CA ASN A 166 15.83 7.69 3.58
C ASN A 166 16.07 7.78 2.05
N LEU A 167 15.01 7.62 1.27
CA LEU A 167 15.09 7.61 -0.19
C LEU A 167 15.38 9.01 -0.73
N HIS A 168 16.45 9.13 -1.51
CA HIS A 168 16.67 10.25 -2.42
C HIS A 168 16.31 9.84 -3.84
N VAL A 169 15.61 10.73 -4.55
CA VAL A 169 15.32 10.60 -5.98
C VAL A 169 15.99 11.77 -6.68
N ASN A 170 17.02 11.49 -7.46
CA ASN A 170 17.97 12.49 -7.95
C ASN A 170 18.52 13.34 -6.79
N TYR A 171 18.03 14.58 -6.62
CA TYR A 171 18.45 15.50 -5.57
C TYR A 171 17.40 15.70 -4.46
N ASP A 172 16.19 15.17 -4.63
CA ASP A 172 15.08 15.37 -3.70
C ASP A 172 15.03 14.25 -2.66
N LEU A 173 14.80 14.62 -1.40
CA LEU A 173 14.58 13.67 -0.31
C LEU A 173 13.10 13.33 -0.23
N PHE A 174 12.76 12.05 -0.28
CA PHE A 174 11.42 11.54 -0.08
C PHE A 174 11.26 10.99 1.34
N ASP A 175 10.53 11.74 2.18
CA ASP A 175 10.28 11.45 3.60
C ASP A 175 8.99 10.64 3.78
N ASP A 176 8.94 9.46 3.15
CA ASP A 176 7.90 8.45 3.35
C ASP A 176 8.41 7.08 2.84
N THR A 177 7.67 6.01 3.15
CA THR A 177 7.96 4.67 2.64
C THR A 177 7.73 4.57 1.13
N ALA A 178 8.79 4.15 0.44
CA ALA A 178 8.77 3.75 -0.96
C ALA A 178 9.11 2.26 -1.13
N PHE A 179 8.81 1.72 -2.30
CA PHE A 179 8.96 0.30 -2.58
C PHE A 179 9.71 0.07 -3.88
N ALA A 180 10.46 -1.03 -3.97
CA ALA A 180 11.01 -1.50 -5.23
C ALA A 180 10.75 -2.98 -5.45
N TRP A 181 10.58 -3.35 -6.72
CA TRP A 181 10.46 -4.73 -7.14
C TRP A 181 11.78 -5.24 -7.72
N ILE A 182 12.30 -6.32 -7.15
CA ILE A 182 13.47 -7.02 -7.68
C ILE A 182 13.17 -8.48 -7.98
N SER A 183 13.85 -9.01 -8.99
CA SER A 183 13.71 -10.41 -9.38
C SER A 183 14.44 -11.33 -8.39
N PRO A 184 14.07 -12.62 -8.32
CA PRO A 184 14.81 -13.61 -7.53
C PRO A 184 16.30 -13.64 -7.90
N ARG A 185 16.61 -13.58 -9.21
CA ARG A 185 17.99 -13.57 -9.73
C ARG A 185 18.78 -12.33 -9.28
N THR A 186 18.13 -11.17 -9.25
CA THR A 186 18.75 -9.93 -8.76
C THR A 186 19.11 -10.08 -7.28
N GLN A 187 18.20 -10.63 -6.49
CA GLN A 187 18.45 -10.88 -5.07
C GLN A 187 19.55 -11.93 -4.85
N GLU A 188 19.57 -13.02 -5.62
CA GLU A 188 20.64 -14.03 -5.54
C GLU A 188 22.02 -13.45 -5.87
N SER A 189 22.07 -12.46 -6.77
CA SER A 189 23.32 -11.82 -7.19
C SER A 189 23.80 -10.75 -6.20
N LEU A 190 22.89 -9.95 -5.66
CA LEU A 190 23.23 -8.78 -4.83
C LEU A 190 23.17 -9.07 -3.35
N GLN A 191 22.46 -10.14 -2.96
CA GLN A 191 22.33 -10.60 -1.58
C GLN A 191 21.90 -9.46 -0.63
N PHE A 192 20.90 -8.67 -1.03
CA PHE A 192 20.42 -7.58 -0.18
C PHE A 192 19.85 -8.13 1.13
N SER A 193 20.11 -7.43 2.21
CA SER A 193 19.47 -7.65 3.51
C SER A 193 19.07 -6.32 4.15
N ARG A 194 18.34 -6.37 5.26
CA ARG A 194 17.97 -5.17 6.00
C ARG A 194 19.21 -4.36 6.39
N GLY A 195 19.13 -3.04 6.22
CA GLY A 195 20.24 -2.10 6.42
C GLY A 195 21.19 -1.95 5.23
N SER A 196 21.02 -2.74 4.15
CA SER A 196 21.83 -2.53 2.94
C SER A 196 21.55 -1.14 2.37
N SER A 197 22.58 -0.45 1.90
CA SER A 197 22.43 0.83 1.20
C SER A 197 23.07 0.79 -0.18
N PHE A 198 22.44 1.44 -1.15
CA PHE A 198 22.88 1.41 -2.53
C PHE A 198 22.39 2.63 -3.32
N GLU A 199 23.13 2.91 -4.39
CA GLU A 199 22.68 3.76 -5.50
C GLU A 199 22.26 2.89 -6.68
N ALA A 200 21.21 3.31 -7.41
CA ALA A 200 20.79 2.63 -8.63
C ALA A 200 20.03 3.56 -9.57
N MET A 201 19.96 3.17 -10.84
CA MET A 201 18.96 3.70 -11.77
C MET A 201 17.68 2.87 -11.68
N ALA A 202 16.53 3.54 -11.53
CA ALA A 202 15.24 2.87 -11.40
C ALA A 202 14.15 3.59 -12.21
N ARG A 203 13.16 2.82 -12.67
CA ARG A 203 11.94 3.35 -13.29
C ARG A 203 11.00 3.83 -12.21
N PHE A 204 10.75 5.13 -12.13
CA PHE A 204 9.80 5.74 -11.21
C PHE A 204 8.35 5.45 -11.65
N ASN A 205 7.51 5.00 -10.71
CA ASN A 205 6.06 4.86 -10.90
C ASN A 205 5.31 5.24 -9.62
N PHE A 206 4.10 5.78 -9.76
CA PHE A 206 3.23 6.13 -8.67
C PHE A 206 1.89 5.39 -8.79
N GLU A 207 1.67 4.41 -7.93
CA GLU A 207 0.48 3.55 -7.98
C GLU A 207 -0.25 3.54 -6.64
N GLN A 208 -1.56 3.81 -6.67
CA GLN A 208 -2.43 3.72 -5.49
C GLN A 208 -1.92 4.53 -4.28
N GLY A 209 -1.42 5.74 -4.52
CA GLY A 209 -0.88 6.61 -3.46
C GLY A 209 0.51 6.20 -2.97
N ARG A 210 1.22 5.31 -3.68
CA ARG A 210 2.54 4.78 -3.28
C ARG A 210 3.57 4.98 -4.36
N LEU A 211 4.78 5.33 -3.93
CA LEU A 211 5.94 5.41 -4.77
C LEU A 211 6.54 4.00 -4.97
N ILE A 212 6.65 3.57 -6.24
CA ILE A 212 7.09 2.23 -6.62
C ILE A 212 8.15 2.31 -7.72
N PHE A 213 9.30 1.72 -7.44
CA PHE A 213 10.41 1.59 -8.37
C PHE A 213 10.44 0.21 -9.02
N ASN A 214 10.63 0.22 -10.33
CA ASN A 214 10.76 -1.00 -11.13
C ASN A 214 12.05 -0.94 -11.95
N ARG A 215 12.46 -2.07 -12.52
CA ARG A 215 13.61 -2.14 -13.46
C ARG A 215 14.91 -1.52 -12.91
N LEU A 216 15.21 -1.80 -11.64
CA LEU A 216 16.44 -1.34 -11.00
C LEU A 216 17.65 -1.94 -11.72
N ARG A 217 18.65 -1.08 -11.99
CA ARG A 217 19.87 -1.41 -12.73
C ARG A 217 21.00 -0.47 -12.34
N ARG A 218 22.25 -0.83 -12.71
CA ARG A 218 23.46 -0.05 -12.38
C ARG A 218 23.58 0.18 -10.87
N PHE A 219 23.60 -0.92 -10.12
CA PHE A 219 23.72 -0.86 -8.67
C PHE A 219 25.15 -0.50 -8.27
N GLU A 220 25.27 0.41 -7.31
CA GLU A 220 26.49 0.70 -6.57
C GLU A 220 26.20 0.46 -5.08
N ILE A 221 26.72 -0.64 -4.53
CA ILE A 221 26.49 -1.00 -3.13
C ILE A 221 27.38 -0.13 -2.26
N LYS A 222 26.77 0.66 -1.38
CA LYS A 222 27.47 1.55 -0.44
C LYS A 222 27.82 0.83 0.86
N SER A 223 26.84 0.12 1.41
CA SER A 223 27.05 -0.72 2.59
C SER A 223 26.28 -2.03 2.47
N PRO A 224 26.86 -3.15 2.93
CA PRO A 224 26.10 -4.38 3.11
C PRO A 224 25.06 -4.18 4.22
N GLY A 225 24.06 -5.05 4.25
CA GLY A 225 23.10 -5.06 5.34
C GLY A 225 23.65 -5.71 6.62
N ILE A 226 22.84 -5.64 7.67
CA ILE A 226 23.21 -6.01 9.04
C ILE A 226 22.85 -7.49 9.31
N GLU A 227 21.92 -8.04 8.53
CA GLU A 227 21.35 -9.38 8.70
C GLU A 227 21.70 -10.29 7.52
N ASP A 228 21.47 -11.59 7.69
CA ASP A 228 21.53 -12.55 6.59
C ASP A 228 20.45 -12.25 5.53
N PRO A 229 20.76 -12.40 4.22
CA PRO A 229 19.78 -12.27 3.16
C PRO A 229 18.62 -13.28 3.32
N PRO A 230 17.37 -12.88 3.00
CA PRO A 230 16.22 -13.75 3.19
C PRO A 230 16.25 -14.95 2.23
N ASP A 231 15.96 -16.14 2.78
CA ASP A 231 16.02 -17.41 2.05
C ASP A 231 14.64 -17.81 1.49
N ILE A 232 14.57 -17.94 0.17
CA ILE A 232 13.37 -18.36 -0.58
C ILE A 232 12.86 -19.72 -0.09
N ASN A 233 13.75 -20.67 0.18
CA ASN A 233 13.35 -22.02 0.58
C ASN A 233 12.65 -21.99 1.94
N LYS A 234 13.21 -21.24 2.91
CA LYS A 234 12.57 -21.03 4.23
C LYS A 234 11.19 -20.38 4.08
N ILE A 235 11.06 -19.38 3.22
CA ILE A 235 9.78 -18.70 2.97
C ILE A 235 8.77 -19.67 2.36
N MET A 236 9.14 -20.43 1.34
CA MET A 236 8.23 -21.38 0.68
C MET A 236 7.78 -22.49 1.61
N VAL A 237 8.64 -22.97 2.51
CA VAL A 237 8.25 -23.90 3.58
C VAL A 237 7.27 -23.23 4.55
N ALA A 238 7.57 -22.01 5.00
CA ALA A 238 6.72 -21.26 5.91
C ALA A 238 5.31 -21.02 5.34
N THR A 239 5.16 -20.85 4.02
CA THR A 239 3.82 -20.71 3.40
C THR A 239 2.90 -21.91 3.61
N GLN A 240 3.43 -23.10 3.93
CA GLN A 240 2.63 -24.31 4.19
C GLN A 240 1.91 -24.25 5.54
N THR A 241 2.49 -23.56 6.51
CA THR A 241 1.98 -23.40 7.88
C THR A 241 1.48 -21.98 8.14
N ALA A 242 1.43 -21.14 7.12
CA ALA A 242 1.17 -19.73 7.29
C ALA A 242 -0.30 -19.44 7.63
N SER A 243 -0.48 -18.56 8.62
CA SER A 243 -1.78 -18.13 9.12
C SER A 243 -2.27 -16.91 8.33
N ARG A 244 -3.58 -16.87 8.08
CA ARG A 244 -4.18 -15.89 7.16
C ARG A 244 -5.02 -14.91 7.94
N PHE A 245 -4.75 -13.64 7.73
CA PHE A 245 -5.59 -12.60 8.29
C PHE A 245 -6.56 -12.08 7.22
N PRO A 246 -7.87 -12.02 7.55
CA PRO A 246 -8.84 -11.36 6.69
C PRO A 246 -8.66 -9.83 6.68
N VAL A 247 -7.84 -9.29 7.59
CA VAL A 247 -7.58 -7.85 7.76
C VAL A 247 -6.07 -7.62 7.76
N GLN A 248 -5.64 -6.53 7.14
CA GLN A 248 -4.24 -6.12 7.12
C GLN A 248 -3.99 -5.25 8.37
N THR A 249 -3.42 -5.82 9.42
CA THR A 249 -3.06 -5.09 10.64
C THR A 249 -1.74 -4.37 10.44
N GLU A 250 -1.66 -3.08 10.78
CA GLU A 250 -0.49 -2.23 10.55
C GLU A 250 0.80 -2.83 11.14
N LYS A 251 0.74 -3.31 12.38
CA LYS A 251 1.84 -4.05 13.04
C LYS A 251 2.43 -5.18 12.20
N CYS A 252 1.58 -5.89 11.46
CA CYS A 252 1.98 -7.04 10.67
C CYS A 252 2.39 -6.66 9.25
N ILE A 253 2.04 -5.47 8.75
CA ILE A 253 2.51 -4.99 7.43
C ILE A 253 4.01 -4.64 7.49
N HIS A 254 4.46 -4.15 8.65
CA HIS A 254 5.86 -3.79 8.90
C HIS A 254 6.68 -4.93 9.51
N CYS A 255 6.04 -6.07 9.82
CA CYS A 255 6.72 -7.24 10.34
C CYS A 255 7.41 -8.00 9.20
N PRO A 256 8.69 -8.40 9.34
CA PRO A 256 9.38 -9.22 8.33
C PRO A 256 8.68 -10.55 8.02
N GLU A 257 7.91 -11.06 8.97
CA GLU A 257 7.15 -12.32 8.86
C GLU A 257 5.72 -12.10 8.35
N GLY A 258 5.28 -10.86 8.21
CA GLY A 258 3.95 -10.50 7.74
C GLY A 258 3.96 -10.12 6.26
N VAL A 259 3.50 -11.05 5.43
CA VAL A 259 3.59 -10.94 3.98
C VAL A 259 2.24 -10.66 3.36
N LEU A 260 2.18 -9.63 2.51
CA LEU A 260 1.03 -9.37 1.66
C LEU A 260 1.02 -10.33 0.46
N VAL A 261 -0.07 -11.05 0.30
CA VAL A 261 -0.24 -12.06 -0.74
C VAL A 261 -1.39 -11.68 -1.67
N ASP A 262 -1.09 -11.56 -2.97
CA ASP A 262 -2.11 -11.31 -3.99
C ASP A 262 -2.92 -12.59 -4.25
N ASN A 263 -4.20 -12.57 -3.93
CA ASN A 263 -5.12 -13.69 -4.10
C ASN A 263 -5.81 -13.62 -5.47
N ILE A 264 -5.69 -14.70 -6.24
CA ILE A 264 -6.35 -14.89 -7.53
C ILE A 264 -7.44 -15.94 -7.37
N ASP A 265 -8.69 -15.48 -7.41
CA ASP A 265 -9.89 -16.33 -7.43
C ASP A 265 -10.39 -16.49 -8.87
N TYR A 266 -10.12 -17.64 -9.47
CA TYR A 266 -10.54 -17.96 -10.84
C TYR A 266 -12.06 -18.16 -10.98
N LYS A 267 -12.83 -18.28 -9.88
CA LYS A 267 -14.28 -18.52 -9.92
C LYS A 267 -15.10 -17.22 -9.98
N ARG A 268 -14.52 -16.06 -9.67
CA ARG A 268 -15.20 -14.76 -9.73
C ARG A 268 -14.78 -14.00 -11.00
N THR A 269 -15.68 -13.93 -11.98
CA THR A 269 -15.41 -13.49 -13.35
C THR A 269 -15.14 -12.00 -13.56
N ARG A 270 -15.17 -11.12 -12.54
CA ARG A 270 -14.66 -9.74 -12.67
C ARG A 270 -14.11 -9.27 -11.31
N ASN A 271 -12.85 -8.87 -11.27
CA ASN A 271 -12.17 -8.21 -10.13
C ASN A 271 -11.91 -9.05 -8.86
N GLY A 272 -11.34 -10.25 -9.01
CA GLY A 272 -10.96 -11.13 -7.90
C GLY A 272 -9.60 -10.90 -7.25
N ARG A 273 -8.82 -9.87 -7.62
CA ARG A 273 -7.53 -9.59 -6.96
C ARG A 273 -7.77 -8.96 -5.59
N ARG A 274 -7.58 -9.74 -4.53
CA ARG A 274 -7.59 -9.26 -3.13
C ARG A 274 -6.23 -9.52 -2.52
N ARG A 275 -5.67 -8.54 -1.80
CA ARG A 275 -4.47 -8.79 -0.97
C ARG A 275 -4.87 -9.26 0.40
N ASN A 276 -4.40 -10.43 0.78
CA ASN A 276 -4.51 -10.94 2.15
C ASN A 276 -3.17 -10.75 2.84
N LEU A 277 -3.19 -10.48 4.15
CA LEU A 277 -1.99 -10.53 4.97
C LEU A 277 -1.82 -11.95 5.50
N VAL A 278 -0.60 -12.46 5.45
CA VAL A 278 -0.24 -13.82 5.83
C VAL A 278 0.95 -13.77 6.79
N CYS A 279 0.85 -14.43 7.93
CA CYS A 279 1.96 -14.58 8.86
C CYS A 279 2.73 -15.86 8.55
N LEU A 280 3.99 -15.73 8.15
CA LEU A 280 4.89 -16.85 7.86
C LEU A 280 5.24 -17.67 9.11
N LYS A 281 5.20 -17.06 10.30
CA LYS A 281 5.35 -17.77 11.59
C LYS A 281 4.11 -18.56 12.03
N GLY A 282 3.00 -18.51 11.28
CA GLY A 282 1.79 -19.25 11.62
C GLY A 282 1.00 -18.68 12.80
N VAL A 283 1.26 -17.45 13.23
CA VAL A 283 0.50 -16.81 14.33
C VAL A 283 -0.94 -16.59 13.89
N GLU A 284 -1.90 -17.14 14.62
CA GLU A 284 -3.33 -17.05 14.27
C GLU A 284 -3.99 -15.75 14.73
N ASN A 285 -3.49 -15.15 15.82
CA ASN A 285 -3.98 -13.89 16.36
C ASN A 285 -2.87 -12.83 16.42
N PRO A 286 -2.91 -11.76 15.59
CA PRO A 286 -1.92 -10.68 15.63
C PRO A 286 -1.80 -9.99 16.98
N ALA A 287 -2.87 -9.94 17.78
CA ALA A 287 -2.88 -9.29 19.08
C ALA A 287 -2.02 -10.02 20.13
N GLU A 288 -1.77 -11.31 19.93
CA GLU A 288 -1.01 -12.19 20.83
C GLU A 288 0.39 -12.49 20.28
N CYS A 289 0.84 -11.76 19.25
CA CYS A 289 2.11 -12.02 18.58
C CYS A 289 3.31 -11.58 19.42
N ILE A 290 4.05 -12.54 19.98
CA ILE A 290 5.27 -12.32 20.75
C ILE A 290 6.42 -11.69 19.94
N TYR A 291 6.44 -11.88 18.61
CA TYR A 291 7.49 -11.37 17.73
C TYR A 291 7.47 -9.84 17.58
N HIS A 292 6.35 -9.19 17.90
CA HIS A 292 6.29 -7.74 17.93
C HIS A 292 6.92 -7.18 19.22
N LEU A 293 6.85 -7.91 20.33
CA LEU A 293 7.47 -7.52 21.59
C LEU A 293 8.99 -7.66 21.52
N SER A 294 9.51 -8.71 20.88
CA SER A 294 10.96 -8.87 20.67
C SER A 294 11.53 -7.79 19.77
N ALA A 295 10.87 -7.45 18.66
CA ALA A 295 11.35 -6.42 17.74
C ALA A 295 11.38 -5.00 18.33
N ILE A 296 10.58 -4.72 19.37
CA ILE A 296 10.64 -3.45 20.12
C ILE A 296 11.84 -3.47 21.07
N LEU A 297 12.05 -4.58 21.78
CA LEU A 297 13.18 -4.74 22.70
C LEU A 297 14.53 -4.71 21.98
N ASP A 298 14.61 -5.30 20.78
CA ASP A 298 15.83 -5.31 19.95
C ASP A 298 16.11 -3.94 19.28
N SER A 299 15.20 -2.96 19.38
CA SER A 299 15.37 -1.60 18.82
C SER A 299 15.78 -0.54 19.86
N GLU A 300 15.88 -0.93 21.13
CA GLU A 300 16.30 -0.07 22.25
C GLU A 300 17.76 -0.35 22.70
N GLU A 301 18.48 -1.26 22.04
CA GLU A 301 19.93 -1.50 22.17
C GLU A 301 20.71 -0.92 20.97
#